data_AF-A0A178BZH6-F1
#
_entry.id   AF-A0A178BZH6-F1
#
_cell.length_a   1.000
_cell.length_b   1.000
_cell.length_c   1.000
_cell.angle_alpha   90.00
_cell.angle_beta   90.00
_cell.angle_gamma   90.00
#
_symmetry.space_group_name_H-M   'P 1'
#
loop_
_entity.id
_entity.type
_entity.pdbx_description
1 polymer ?
#
loop_
_entity_poly.entity_id
_entity_poly.type
_entity_poly.pdbx_seq_one_letter_code
_entity_poly.pdbx_strand_id
1 'polypeptide(L)'
;MKPLLTLSISLLTLLFFSSHSSASDPSLKSSPPSANETLYITALTNYADPPYLARVQCWALTTPFTVYPTVGRALALGDVDNATYVVLPPRSGEGWHRPPHAMFFVLLSGVAQVYVPRRDGGDSGGSGFEESSPPPLRNQHRRQQQSYLATQSPPRPHPTDPRWDTITITSGSAQQILVAADTDPRASGHLTFYPGDGDSVALQIPFRDGVVPAHTVVHEGACK
;
A
#
# COMPACT_ATOMS: atom_id res chain seq x y z
N MET A 1 -48.58 86.30 3.35
CA MET A 1 -49.28 85.47 2.34
C MET A 1 -48.89 84.02 2.61
N LYS A 2 -49.88 83.11 2.67
CA LYS A 2 -49.77 81.70 3.10
C LYS A 2 -49.17 80.79 1.99
N PRO A 3 -48.82 79.53 2.31
CA PRO A 3 -47.61 78.81 1.88
C PRO A 3 -47.86 77.78 0.78
N LEU A 4 -46.84 77.03 0.36
CA LEU A 4 -47.00 75.61 -0.03
C LEU A 4 -45.78 74.78 0.41
N LEU A 5 -46.04 73.78 1.24
CA LEU A 5 -45.21 72.60 1.50
C LEU A 5 -45.24 71.66 0.29
N THR A 6 -44.24 70.80 0.15
CA THR A 6 -44.49 69.35 -0.07
C THR A 6 -43.28 68.51 0.34
N LEU A 7 -43.61 67.38 0.96
CA LEU A 7 -42.77 66.38 1.61
C LEU A 7 -42.90 65.08 0.77
N SER A 8 -41.84 64.28 0.60
CA SER A 8 -41.92 62.92 0.04
C SER A 8 -40.81 62.07 0.67
N ILE A 9 -41.11 61.39 1.79
CA ILE A 9 -41.46 59.96 1.97
C ILE A 9 -40.33 58.98 1.60
N SER A 10 -39.66 58.49 2.65
CA SER A 10 -38.72 57.35 2.64
C SER A 10 -39.43 56.02 2.45
N LEU A 11 -38.88 55.16 1.60
CA LEU A 11 -39.33 53.79 1.38
C LEU A 11 -38.55 52.84 2.30
N LEU A 12 -39.21 52.29 3.32
CA LEU A 12 -38.65 51.31 4.25
C LEU A 12 -38.93 49.89 3.71
N THR A 13 -37.90 49.18 3.26
CA THR A 13 -37.98 47.80 2.78
C THR A 13 -38.13 46.82 3.95
N LEU A 14 -39.26 46.10 4.00
CA LEU A 14 -39.52 44.97 4.89
C LEU A 14 -38.73 43.73 4.43
N LEU A 15 -37.82 43.22 5.27
CA LEU A 15 -37.19 41.91 5.11
C LEU A 15 -38.10 40.83 5.70
N PHE A 16 -38.61 39.93 4.87
CA PHE A 16 -39.27 38.70 5.29
C PHE A 16 -38.22 37.66 5.70
N PHE A 17 -38.15 37.34 6.99
CA PHE A 17 -37.44 36.15 7.47
C PHE A 17 -38.34 34.92 7.27
N SER A 18 -37.94 33.99 6.40
CA SER A 18 -38.59 32.68 6.25
C SER A 18 -37.92 31.68 7.17
N SER A 19 -38.57 31.37 8.31
CA SER A 19 -38.14 30.33 9.24
C SER A 19 -38.37 28.94 8.64
N HIS A 20 -37.34 28.29 8.10
CA HIS A 20 -37.39 26.86 7.76
C HIS A 20 -37.14 26.03 9.02
N SER A 21 -38.18 25.36 9.53
CA SER A 21 -38.02 24.31 10.53
C SER A 21 -37.48 23.06 9.85
N SER A 22 -36.20 22.74 10.04
CA SER A 22 -35.68 21.40 9.74
C SER A 22 -36.13 20.45 10.84
N ALA A 23 -37.08 19.58 10.52
CA ALA A 23 -37.39 18.42 11.34
C ALA A 23 -36.19 17.44 11.24
N SER A 24 -35.51 17.22 12.35
CA SER A 24 -34.49 16.18 12.48
C SER A 24 -35.17 14.81 12.51
N ASP A 25 -34.94 14.01 11.47
CA ASP A 25 -35.35 12.61 11.38
C ASP A 25 -34.43 11.74 12.28
N PRO A 26 -34.95 11.13 13.36
CA PRO A 26 -34.15 10.33 14.27
C PRO A 26 -34.37 8.84 13.98
N SER A 27 -33.94 8.32 12.82
CA SER A 27 -33.81 6.87 12.64
C SER A 27 -32.97 6.44 11.45
N LEU A 28 -31.67 6.72 11.49
CA LEU A 28 -30.69 5.80 10.91
C LEU A 28 -30.23 4.86 12.02
N LYS A 29 -31.01 3.80 12.28
CA LYS A 29 -30.51 2.63 13.00
C LYS A 29 -29.47 1.96 12.10
N SER A 30 -28.18 2.19 12.38
CA SER A 30 -27.12 1.37 11.80
C SER A 30 -27.39 -0.09 12.17
N SER A 31 -27.44 -0.95 11.16
CA SER A 31 -27.42 -2.40 11.38
C SER A 31 -26.16 -2.75 12.19
N PRO A 32 -26.25 -3.68 13.16
CA PRO A 32 -25.07 -4.13 13.89
C PRO A 32 -24.05 -4.69 12.88
N PRO A 33 -22.75 -4.32 12.99
CA PRO A 33 -21.74 -4.80 12.08
C PRO A 33 -21.68 -6.33 12.13
N SER A 34 -21.93 -6.96 10.99
CA SER A 34 -21.95 -8.41 10.83
C SER A 34 -20.60 -8.99 11.27
N ALA A 35 -20.60 -9.90 12.24
CA ALA A 35 -19.41 -10.68 12.63
C ALA A 35 -18.81 -11.50 11.46
N ASN A 36 -19.54 -11.64 10.35
CA ASN A 36 -19.15 -12.40 9.16
C ASN A 36 -18.38 -11.57 8.10
N GLU A 37 -18.01 -10.32 8.39
CA GLU A 37 -17.14 -9.57 7.48
C GLU A 37 -15.77 -10.25 7.42
N THR A 38 -15.28 -10.50 6.21
CA THR A 38 -13.99 -11.15 5.97
C THR A 38 -12.93 -10.09 5.72
N LEU A 39 -11.74 -10.24 6.31
CA LEU A 39 -10.61 -9.38 5.96
C LEU A 39 -9.93 -9.92 4.70
N TYR A 40 -9.89 -9.07 3.67
CA TYR A 40 -9.13 -9.32 2.46
C TYR A 40 -7.76 -8.64 2.57
N ILE A 41 -6.70 -9.37 2.22
CA ILE A 41 -5.32 -8.87 2.28
C ILE A 41 -4.55 -9.28 1.03
N THR A 42 -3.78 -8.34 0.49
CA THR A 42 -2.87 -8.62 -0.62
C THR A 42 -1.66 -9.39 -0.12
N ALA A 43 -1.27 -10.43 -0.83
CA ALA A 43 -0.11 -11.25 -0.51
C ALA A 43 0.83 -11.40 -1.71
N LEU A 44 2.12 -11.28 -1.46
CA LEU A 44 3.20 -11.67 -2.36
C LEU A 44 3.61 -13.10 -2.02
N THR A 45 3.62 -13.97 -3.02
CA THR A 45 4.07 -15.38 -2.90
C THR A 45 4.91 -15.75 -4.11
N ASN A 46 5.35 -17.00 -4.20
CA ASN A 46 5.99 -17.54 -5.40
C ASN A 46 5.09 -18.56 -6.11
N TYR A 47 5.26 -18.68 -7.42
CA TYR A 47 4.81 -19.87 -8.13
C TYR A 47 5.60 -21.12 -7.69
N ALA A 48 4.92 -22.27 -7.64
CA ALA A 48 5.54 -23.53 -7.23
C ALA A 48 6.42 -24.16 -8.31
N ASP A 49 6.18 -23.81 -9.57
CA ASP A 49 6.87 -24.30 -10.76
C ASP A 49 7.81 -23.24 -11.37
N PRO A 50 8.92 -23.66 -12.03
CA PRO A 50 9.83 -22.76 -12.73
C PRO A 50 9.08 -21.75 -13.63
N PRO A 51 9.50 -20.47 -13.68
CA PRO A 51 10.72 -19.92 -13.08
C PRO A 51 10.56 -19.45 -11.62
N TYR A 52 9.56 -19.95 -10.89
CA TYR A 52 9.31 -19.64 -9.46
C TYR A 52 9.05 -18.16 -9.18
N LEU A 53 8.67 -17.38 -10.20
CA LEU A 53 8.47 -15.93 -10.10
C LEU A 53 7.60 -15.56 -8.89
N ALA A 54 7.86 -14.39 -8.31
CA ALA A 54 6.92 -13.78 -7.40
C ALA A 54 5.57 -13.59 -8.11
N ARG A 55 4.48 -13.66 -7.35
CA ARG A 55 3.10 -13.44 -7.80
C ARG A 55 2.32 -12.70 -6.73
N VAL A 56 1.31 -11.97 -7.16
CA VAL A 56 0.38 -11.27 -6.28
C VAL A 56 -0.90 -12.09 -6.15
N GLN A 57 -1.41 -12.25 -4.94
CA GLN A 57 -2.70 -12.89 -4.69
C GLN A 57 -3.55 -12.03 -3.76
N CYS A 58 -4.86 -12.11 -3.91
CA CYS A 58 -5.80 -11.61 -2.93
C CYS A 58 -6.24 -12.77 -2.04
N TRP A 59 -6.02 -12.61 -0.73
CA TRP A 59 -6.36 -13.60 0.27
C TRP A 59 -7.55 -13.16 1.10
N ALA A 60 -8.46 -14.09 1.38
CA ALA A 60 -9.49 -13.95 2.39
C ALA A 60 -9.02 -14.66 3.65
N LEU A 61 -8.78 -13.92 4.74
CA LEU A 61 -8.38 -14.51 6.02
C LEU A 61 -9.54 -15.29 6.63
N THR A 62 -9.26 -16.49 7.13
CA THR A 62 -10.30 -17.38 7.68
C THR A 62 -10.67 -17.03 9.11
N THR A 63 -9.83 -16.28 9.82
CA THR A 63 -10.10 -15.86 11.21
C THR A 63 -11.23 -14.82 11.22
N PRO A 64 -12.37 -15.09 11.89
CA PRO A 64 -13.46 -14.14 11.95
C PRO A 64 -13.13 -12.98 12.88
N PHE A 65 -13.75 -11.84 12.65
CA PHE A 65 -13.72 -10.75 13.62
C PHE A 65 -14.57 -11.08 14.85
N THR A 66 -14.02 -10.81 16.01
CA THR A 66 -14.72 -10.75 17.29
C THR A 66 -15.16 -9.32 17.56
N VAL A 67 -16.44 -9.14 17.93
CA VAL A 67 -16.98 -7.85 18.38
C VAL A 67 -16.62 -7.65 19.84
N TYR A 68 -16.04 -6.50 20.18
CA TYR A 68 -15.73 -6.18 21.57
C TYR A 68 -16.98 -5.76 22.36
N PRO A 69 -17.01 -5.93 23.70
CA PRO A 69 -18.08 -5.40 24.54
C PRO A 69 -18.23 -3.87 24.48
N THR A 70 -17.19 -3.17 24.03
CA THR A 70 -17.16 -1.72 23.85
C THR A 70 -17.52 -1.34 22.41
N VAL A 71 -16.60 -0.72 21.67
CA VAL A 71 -16.77 -0.30 20.28
C VAL A 71 -15.73 -1.04 19.44
N GLY A 72 -16.16 -1.51 18.27
CA GLY A 72 -15.28 -2.07 17.25
C GLY A 72 -15.19 -3.59 17.24
N ARG A 73 -14.33 -4.07 16.35
CA ARG A 73 -14.13 -5.47 16.02
C ARG A 73 -12.64 -5.72 15.83
N ALA A 74 -12.18 -6.92 16.14
CA ALA A 74 -10.81 -7.33 15.86
C ALA A 74 -10.74 -8.79 15.46
N LEU A 75 -9.72 -9.10 14.67
CA LEU A 75 -9.33 -10.47 14.37
C LEU A 75 -7.85 -10.65 14.73
N ALA A 76 -7.48 -11.87 15.11
CA ALA A 76 -6.08 -12.22 15.29
C ALA A 76 -5.43 -12.46 13.92
N LEU A 77 -4.28 -11.83 13.69
CA LEU A 77 -3.52 -11.95 12.44
C LEU A 77 -2.50 -13.11 12.47
N GLY A 78 -2.46 -13.91 13.54
CA GLY A 78 -1.51 -15.02 13.71
C GLY A 78 -0.34 -14.67 14.63
N ASP A 79 0.51 -15.67 14.88
CA ASP A 79 1.69 -15.53 15.72
C ASP A 79 2.83 -14.85 14.95
N VAL A 80 3.49 -13.90 15.61
CA VAL A 80 4.61 -13.13 15.07
C VAL A 80 5.81 -13.21 16.02
N ASP A 81 7.01 -12.97 15.50
CA ASP A 81 8.24 -13.00 16.31
C ASP A 81 8.59 -11.63 16.89
N ASN A 82 8.96 -10.67 16.04
CA ASN A 82 9.32 -9.32 16.46
C ASN A 82 8.76 -8.29 15.47
N ALA A 83 8.83 -7.01 15.81
CA ALA A 83 8.49 -5.91 14.92
C ALA A 83 9.68 -4.97 14.75
N THR A 84 10.02 -4.66 13.50
CA THR A 84 11.10 -3.72 13.17
C THR A 84 10.51 -2.45 12.58
N TYR A 85 10.90 -1.30 13.12
CA TYR A 85 10.57 0.02 12.57
C TYR A 85 11.60 0.42 11.51
N VAL A 86 11.16 0.61 10.27
CA VAL A 86 12.03 0.83 9.11
C VAL A 86 11.76 2.20 8.53
N VAL A 87 12.83 2.96 8.29
CA VAL A 87 12.81 4.26 7.60
C VAL A 87 13.49 4.10 6.25
N LEU A 88 12.77 4.43 5.19
CA LEU A 88 13.13 4.18 3.80
C LEU A 88 13.28 5.52 3.08
N PRO A 89 14.48 5.86 2.57
CA PRO A 89 14.74 7.17 1.99
C PRO A 89 13.78 7.54 0.84
N PRO A 90 13.45 8.83 0.64
CA PRO A 90 12.65 9.28 -0.49
C PRO A 90 13.36 8.98 -1.82
N ARG A 91 12.56 8.89 -2.88
CA ARG A 91 13.02 8.68 -4.27
C ARG A 91 14.03 7.53 -4.39
N SER A 92 13.82 6.46 -3.63
CA SER A 92 14.71 5.31 -3.58
C SER A 92 14.04 4.03 -4.09
N GLY A 93 14.81 2.96 -4.20
CA GLY A 93 14.31 1.61 -4.48
C GLY A 93 15.29 0.56 -3.99
N GLU A 94 14.76 -0.60 -3.63
CA GLU A 94 15.54 -1.72 -3.08
C GLU A 94 16.12 -2.62 -4.17
N GLY A 95 15.72 -2.43 -5.42
CA GLY A 95 16.06 -3.33 -6.51
C GLY A 95 15.33 -4.67 -6.39
N TRP A 96 15.85 -5.70 -7.05
CA TRP A 96 15.33 -7.06 -6.93
C TRP A 96 15.66 -7.61 -5.56
N HIS A 97 14.64 -7.97 -4.79
CA HIS A 97 14.82 -8.50 -3.45
C HIS A 97 13.70 -9.45 -3.08
N ARG A 98 13.98 -10.23 -2.03
CA ARG A 98 13.03 -11.10 -1.35
C ARG A 98 12.95 -10.67 0.11
N PRO A 99 11.79 -10.81 0.76
CA PRO A 99 11.72 -10.61 2.19
C PRO A 99 12.59 -11.67 2.90
N PRO A 100 13.39 -11.33 3.93
CA PRO A 100 14.22 -12.30 4.66
C PRO A 100 13.42 -13.40 5.37
N HIS A 101 12.17 -13.10 5.70
CA HIS A 101 11.20 -14.03 6.29
C HIS A 101 9.82 -13.74 5.71
N ALA A 102 8.92 -14.72 5.75
CA ALA A 102 7.51 -14.42 5.52
C ALA A 102 7.06 -13.45 6.62
N MET A 103 6.49 -12.30 6.23
CA MET A 103 6.20 -11.22 7.17
C MET A 103 5.01 -10.38 6.74
N PHE A 104 4.45 -9.62 7.67
CA PHE A 104 3.70 -8.43 7.31
C PHE A 104 4.64 -7.28 6.98
N PHE A 105 4.34 -6.59 5.90
CA PHE A 105 4.83 -5.24 5.65
C PHE A 105 3.67 -4.27 5.85
N VAL A 106 3.80 -3.34 6.80
CA VAL A 106 2.78 -2.32 7.11
C VAL A 106 3.37 -0.95 6.87
N LEU A 107 2.86 -0.23 5.87
CA LEU A 107 3.30 1.14 5.61
C LEU A 107 2.61 2.11 6.58
N LEU A 108 3.39 2.73 7.46
CA LEU A 108 2.93 3.69 8.45
C LEU A 108 2.80 5.11 7.86
N SER A 109 3.72 5.49 6.97
CA SER A 109 3.68 6.77 6.25
C SER A 109 4.44 6.71 4.93
N GLY A 110 4.13 7.62 4.01
CA GLY A 110 4.76 7.71 2.70
C GLY A 110 4.05 6.87 1.65
N VAL A 111 4.80 6.37 0.68
CA VAL A 111 4.26 5.57 -0.44
C VAL A 111 5.30 4.53 -0.86
N ALA A 112 4.84 3.29 -1.01
CA ALA A 112 5.64 2.22 -1.61
C ALA A 112 4.95 1.72 -2.88
N GLN A 113 5.73 1.43 -3.91
CA GLN A 113 5.27 0.81 -5.15
C GLN A 113 6.02 -0.49 -5.36
N VAL A 114 5.27 -1.58 -5.39
CA VAL A 114 5.77 -2.94 -5.59
C VAL A 114 5.43 -3.39 -7.00
N TYR A 115 6.41 -3.94 -7.71
CA TYR A 115 6.27 -4.46 -9.06
C TYR A 115 6.64 -5.94 -9.08
N VAL A 116 5.72 -6.75 -9.59
CA VAL A 116 5.84 -8.21 -9.69
C VAL A 116 5.75 -8.63 -11.15
N PRO A 117 6.71 -9.41 -11.68
CA PRO A 117 6.70 -9.80 -13.09
C PRO A 117 5.56 -10.78 -13.38
N ARG A 118 4.77 -10.51 -14.43
CA ARG A 118 3.74 -11.42 -14.91
C ARG A 118 4.33 -12.54 -15.77
N ARG A 119 3.80 -13.76 -15.62
CA ARG A 119 4.22 -14.93 -16.41
C ARG A 119 3.98 -14.76 -17.92
N ASP A 120 2.90 -14.09 -18.28
CA ASP A 120 2.43 -13.91 -19.65
C ASP A 120 2.89 -12.60 -20.31
N GLY A 121 3.66 -11.78 -19.58
CA GLY A 121 4.12 -10.46 -20.00
C GLY A 121 5.08 -10.42 -21.21
N GLY A 122 5.38 -11.56 -21.84
CA GLY A 122 6.23 -11.60 -23.02
C GLY A 122 7.72 -11.78 -22.68
N ASP A 123 8.21 -12.90 -23.19
CA ASP A 123 9.59 -13.24 -23.55
C ASP A 123 10.75 -12.42 -22.93
N SER A 124 11.48 -13.10 -22.04
CA SER A 124 12.94 -13.17 -22.02
C SER A 124 13.74 -11.88 -22.28
N GLY A 125 14.00 -11.13 -21.20
CA GLY A 125 15.12 -10.17 -21.12
C GLY A 125 16.16 -10.51 -20.05
N GLY A 126 16.08 -11.70 -19.46
CA GLY A 126 17.03 -12.21 -18.46
C GLY A 126 18.11 -13.11 -19.07
N SER A 127 18.71 -12.72 -20.19
CA SER A 127 19.92 -13.37 -20.71
C SER A 127 20.87 -12.29 -21.19
N GLY A 128 21.88 -11.98 -20.36
CA GLY A 128 22.99 -11.11 -20.74
C GLY A 128 23.35 -10.04 -19.71
N PHE A 129 23.59 -10.39 -18.45
CA PHE A 129 24.58 -9.62 -17.69
C PHE A 129 25.95 -10.08 -18.18
N GLU A 130 26.48 -9.38 -19.17
CA GLU A 130 27.90 -9.43 -19.51
C GLU A 130 28.66 -8.91 -18.28
N GLU A 131 29.22 -9.85 -17.51
CA GLU A 131 30.11 -9.59 -16.38
C GLU A 131 31.39 -8.92 -16.92
N SER A 132 31.30 -7.61 -17.19
CA SER A 132 32.49 -6.78 -17.39
C SER A 132 33.11 -6.53 -16.02
N SER A 133 34.19 -7.27 -15.74
CA SER A 133 34.95 -7.16 -14.50
C SER A 133 35.36 -5.69 -14.24
N PRO A 134 35.15 -5.14 -13.04
CA PRO A 134 35.52 -3.76 -12.75
C PRO A 134 37.06 -3.61 -12.64
N PRO A 135 37.64 -2.51 -13.13
CA PRO A 135 39.07 -2.22 -12.95
C PRO A 135 39.37 -1.92 -11.47
N PRO A 136 40.62 -2.16 -11.01
CA PRO A 136 40.95 -2.11 -9.59
C PRO A 136 40.78 -0.70 -9.01
N LEU A 137 40.12 -0.63 -7.85
CA LEU A 137 39.73 0.59 -7.14
C LEU A 137 40.94 1.30 -6.51
N ARG A 138 41.12 2.59 -6.83
CA ARG A 138 41.99 3.53 -6.11
C ARG A 138 41.11 4.58 -5.41
N ASN A 139 40.93 4.43 -4.10
CA ASN A 139 40.57 5.43 -3.09
C ASN A 139 39.66 6.62 -3.49
N GLN A 140 38.39 6.35 -3.85
CA GLN A 140 37.28 7.33 -3.81
C GLN A 140 35.98 6.71 -3.22
N HIS A 141 36.15 5.90 -2.18
CA HIS A 141 35.24 4.80 -1.84
C HIS A 141 33.81 5.11 -1.35
N ARG A 142 33.41 6.33 -0.97
CA ARG A 142 32.06 6.52 -0.39
C ARG A 142 31.03 7.11 -1.34
N ARG A 143 31.38 8.20 -2.05
CA ARG A 143 30.45 8.85 -2.98
C ARG A 143 30.27 8.07 -4.27
N GLN A 144 31.36 7.46 -4.78
CA GLN A 144 31.29 6.63 -5.97
C GLN A 144 30.52 5.33 -5.76
N GLN A 145 30.64 4.72 -4.58
CA GLN A 145 29.90 3.49 -4.25
C GLN A 145 28.39 3.75 -4.14
N GLN A 146 27.98 4.90 -3.58
CA GLN A 146 26.57 5.33 -3.60
C GLN A 146 26.04 5.61 -5.01
N SER A 147 26.82 6.26 -5.88
CA SER A 147 26.41 6.46 -7.28
C SER A 147 26.42 5.16 -8.10
N TYR A 148 27.31 4.21 -7.80
CA TYR A 148 27.40 2.92 -8.49
C TYR A 148 26.23 2.00 -8.11
N LEU A 149 25.86 1.95 -6.83
CA LEU A 149 24.66 1.24 -6.36
C LEU A 149 23.36 1.83 -6.94
N ALA A 150 23.30 3.16 -7.11
CA ALA A 150 22.16 3.81 -7.77
C ALA A 150 22.05 3.51 -9.28
N THR A 151 23.13 3.04 -9.93
CA THR A 151 23.15 2.73 -11.36
C THR A 151 22.87 1.24 -11.65
N GLN A 152 22.79 0.39 -10.62
CA GLN A 152 22.58 -1.06 -10.77
C GLN A 152 21.15 -1.52 -10.51
N SER A 153 20.29 -0.70 -9.88
CA SER A 153 18.88 -1.03 -9.75
C SER A 153 18.18 -0.85 -11.09
N PRO A 154 17.40 -1.85 -11.57
CA PRO A 154 16.68 -1.70 -12.83
C PRO A 154 15.79 -0.45 -12.78
N PRO A 155 15.65 0.28 -13.90
CA PRO A 155 14.76 1.42 -13.95
C PRO A 155 13.35 0.99 -13.51
N ARG A 156 12.69 1.83 -12.71
CA ARG A 156 11.33 1.58 -12.24
C ARG A 156 10.43 1.29 -13.45
N PRO A 157 9.73 0.13 -13.48
CA PRO A 157 8.77 -0.14 -14.54
C PRO A 157 7.67 0.94 -14.58
N HIS A 158 7.11 1.19 -15.74
CA HIS A 158 5.94 2.07 -15.82
C HIS A 158 4.74 1.38 -15.15
N PRO A 159 3.95 2.05 -14.29
CA PRO A 159 2.84 1.41 -13.56
C PRO A 159 1.76 0.76 -14.44
N THR A 160 1.64 1.19 -15.69
CA THR A 160 0.68 0.64 -16.67
C THR A 160 1.29 -0.39 -17.61
N ASP A 161 2.55 -0.76 -17.40
CA ASP A 161 3.23 -1.76 -18.20
C ASP A 161 2.58 -3.13 -17.96
N PRO A 162 1.97 -3.76 -18.99
CA PRO A 162 1.21 -5.00 -18.81
C PRO A 162 2.10 -6.19 -18.44
N ARG A 163 3.42 -6.05 -18.46
CA ARG A 163 4.37 -7.08 -18.00
C ARG A 163 4.45 -7.19 -16.48
N TRP A 164 3.86 -6.26 -15.75
CA TRP A 164 3.98 -6.15 -14.30
C TRP A 164 2.62 -6.05 -13.62
N ASP A 165 2.45 -6.79 -12.54
CA ASP A 165 1.46 -6.46 -11.53
C ASP A 165 2.05 -5.37 -10.63
N THR A 166 1.35 -4.25 -10.52
CA THR A 166 1.79 -3.10 -9.73
C THR A 166 0.88 -2.90 -8.52
N ILE A 167 1.46 -2.90 -7.32
CA ILE A 167 0.77 -2.59 -6.07
C ILE A 167 1.27 -1.23 -5.59
N THR A 168 0.36 -0.29 -5.36
CA THR A 168 0.69 0.96 -4.68
C THR A 168 0.16 0.90 -3.25
N ILE A 169 1.07 1.00 -2.29
CA ILE A 169 0.78 0.98 -0.86
C ILE A 169 0.82 2.43 -0.38
N THR A 170 -0.28 2.89 0.19
CA THR A 170 -0.38 4.21 0.83
C THR A 170 -0.90 4.03 2.26
N SER A 171 -0.30 4.76 3.20
CA SER A 171 -0.75 4.77 4.59
C SER A 171 -2.20 5.24 4.70
N GLY A 172 -3.01 4.56 5.49
CA GLY A 172 -4.44 4.83 5.66
C GLY A 172 -5.35 4.20 4.60
N SER A 173 -4.81 3.53 3.59
CA SER A 173 -5.60 2.73 2.64
C SER A 173 -5.85 1.32 3.17
N ALA A 174 -6.84 0.62 2.60
CA ALA A 174 -7.04 -0.81 2.88
C ALA A 174 -5.83 -1.66 2.47
N GLN A 175 -5.01 -1.17 1.53
CA GLN A 175 -3.80 -1.83 1.03
C GLN A 175 -2.54 -1.47 1.83
N GLN A 176 -2.64 -0.70 2.93
CA GLN A 176 -1.47 -0.28 3.72
C GLN A 176 -0.68 -1.44 4.35
N ILE A 177 -1.32 -2.61 4.46
CA ILE A 177 -0.72 -3.86 4.94
C ILE A 177 -0.72 -4.89 3.81
N LEU A 178 0.40 -5.61 3.68
CA LEU A 178 0.48 -6.79 2.84
C LEU A 178 1.22 -7.93 3.54
N VAL A 179 0.98 -9.14 3.05
CA VAL A 179 1.79 -10.32 3.39
C VAL A 179 2.91 -10.43 2.37
N ALA A 180 4.16 -10.31 2.80
CA ALA A 180 5.35 -10.57 1.98
C ALA A 180 5.83 -11.99 2.28
N ALA A 181 5.46 -12.95 1.45
CA ALA A 181 5.79 -14.37 1.60
C ALA A 181 6.47 -14.95 0.35
N ASP A 182 6.98 -14.10 -0.56
CA ASP A 182 7.74 -14.50 -1.74
C ASP A 182 9.22 -14.79 -1.40
N THR A 183 9.43 -15.71 -0.46
CA THR A 183 10.74 -16.01 0.13
C THR A 183 11.59 -17.01 -0.67
N ASP A 184 11.08 -17.58 -1.77
CA ASP A 184 11.73 -18.67 -2.49
C ASP A 184 13.11 -18.27 -3.03
N PRO A 185 14.21 -18.92 -2.59
CA PRO A 185 15.55 -18.56 -3.01
C PRO A 185 15.85 -18.82 -4.49
N ARG A 186 15.00 -19.57 -5.18
CA ARG A 186 15.11 -19.85 -6.62
C ARG A 186 14.59 -18.70 -7.48
N ALA A 187 13.93 -17.71 -6.87
CA ALA A 187 13.36 -16.55 -7.55
C ALA A 187 14.13 -15.26 -7.22
N SER A 188 14.06 -14.28 -8.11
CA SER A 188 14.59 -12.92 -7.83
C SER A 188 13.74 -12.15 -6.81
N GLY A 189 12.47 -12.54 -6.63
CA GLY A 189 11.49 -11.83 -5.80
C GLY A 189 10.77 -10.73 -6.57
N HIS A 190 10.68 -9.54 -6.00
CA HIS A 190 9.98 -8.38 -6.56
C HIS A 190 10.84 -7.10 -6.54
N LEU A 191 10.35 -6.04 -7.18
CA LEU A 191 10.94 -4.71 -7.08
C LEU A 191 10.09 -3.83 -6.17
N THR A 192 10.72 -3.08 -5.26
CA THR A 192 10.04 -2.09 -4.42
C THR A 192 10.71 -0.74 -4.56
N PHE A 193 9.89 0.30 -4.73
CA PHE A 193 10.33 1.67 -4.82
C PHE A 193 9.53 2.61 -3.94
N TYR A 194 10.17 3.66 -3.46
CA TYR A 194 9.60 4.69 -2.59
C TYR A 194 9.62 6.03 -3.33
N PRO A 195 8.61 6.35 -4.17
CA PRO A 195 8.63 7.54 -5.02
C PRO A 195 8.47 8.87 -4.28
N GLY A 196 7.99 8.84 -3.04
CA GLY A 196 7.68 10.06 -2.29
C GLY A 196 8.89 10.98 -2.11
N ASP A 197 8.60 12.26 -1.86
CA ASP A 197 9.62 13.27 -1.59
C ASP A 197 10.11 13.26 -0.13
N GLY A 198 9.37 12.60 0.76
CA GLY A 198 9.76 12.32 2.15
C GLY A 198 10.02 10.83 2.40
N ASP A 199 10.62 10.53 3.55
CA ASP A 199 10.86 9.16 3.98
C ASP A 199 9.55 8.37 4.02
N SER A 200 9.62 7.11 3.59
CA SER A 200 8.57 6.14 3.87
C SER A 200 8.90 5.40 5.16
N VAL A 201 7.91 5.17 5.99
CA VAL A 201 8.06 4.47 7.26
C VAL A 201 7.21 3.22 7.23
N ALA A 202 7.78 2.09 7.63
CA ALA A 202 7.08 0.82 7.67
C ALA A 202 7.38 0.01 8.94
N LEU A 203 6.49 -0.93 9.24
CA LEU A 203 6.78 -2.06 10.11
C LEU A 203 7.03 -3.30 9.27
N GLN A 204 8.10 -4.00 9.59
CA GLN A 204 8.33 -5.38 9.17
C GLN A 204 8.08 -6.30 10.35
N ILE A 205 7.13 -7.23 10.20
CA ILE A 205 6.66 -8.09 11.30
C ILE A 205 6.72 -9.55 10.82
N PRO A 206 7.84 -10.25 11.04
CA PRO A 206 7.98 -11.65 10.66
C PRO A 206 6.96 -12.55 11.36
N PHE A 207 6.38 -13.47 10.59
CA PHE A 207 5.56 -14.54 11.14
C PHE A 207 6.44 -15.50 11.91
N ARG A 208 5.95 -15.93 13.08
CA ARG A 208 6.64 -16.95 13.85
C ARG A 208 6.73 -18.23 13.04
N ASP A 209 7.93 -18.80 12.99
CA ASP A 209 8.24 -20.02 12.23
C ASP A 209 7.88 -19.94 10.73
N GLY A 210 7.70 -18.72 10.18
CA GLY A 210 7.26 -18.50 8.80
C GLY A 210 5.80 -18.89 8.51
N VAL A 211 4.98 -19.11 9.54
CA VAL A 211 3.58 -19.54 9.38
C VAL A 211 2.69 -18.34 9.09
N VAL A 212 2.32 -18.16 7.81
CA VAL A 212 1.38 -17.12 7.39
C VAL A 212 -0.04 -17.35 7.96
N PRO A 213 -0.89 -16.31 8.03
CA PRO A 213 -2.23 -16.44 8.58
C PRO A 213 -3.07 -17.41 7.73
N ALA A 214 -3.97 -18.17 8.38
CA ALA A 214 -4.88 -19.05 7.68
C ALA A 214 -5.77 -18.26 6.71
N HIS A 215 -5.81 -18.69 5.44
CA HIS A 215 -6.45 -17.96 4.37
C HIS A 215 -6.96 -18.88 3.26
N THR A 216 -7.80 -18.32 2.40
CA THR A 216 -8.12 -18.87 1.09
C THR A 216 -7.68 -17.88 0.02
N VAL A 217 -7.20 -18.39 -1.12
CA VAL A 217 -6.90 -17.54 -2.28
C VAL A 217 -8.21 -17.22 -2.99
N VAL A 218 -8.52 -15.93 -3.09
CA VAL A 218 -9.75 -15.44 -3.73
C VAL A 218 -9.53 -15.32 -5.24
N HIS A 219 -8.43 -14.68 -5.63
CA HIS A 219 -8.00 -14.55 -7.02
C HIS A 219 -6.51 -14.17 -7.10
N GLU A 220 -5.91 -14.32 -8.28
CA GLU A 220 -4.61 -13.72 -8.62
C GLU A 220 -4.73 -12.19 -8.75
N GLY A 221 -3.68 -11.46 -8.42
CA GLY A 221 -3.65 -10.00 -8.34
C GLY A 221 -4.00 -9.44 -6.95
N ALA A 222 -3.76 -8.15 -6.75
CA ALA A 222 -4.00 -7.46 -5.48
C ALA A 222 -5.49 -7.38 -5.12
N CYS A 223 -5.82 -7.35 -3.82
CA CYS A 223 -7.18 -7.09 -3.37
C CYS A 223 -7.65 -5.67 -3.78
N LYS A 224 -8.93 -5.56 -4.14
CA LYS A 224 -9.57 -4.31 -4.57
C LYS A 224 -10.33 -3.66 -3.42
#